data_AF-A0A4P5VGV0-F1
#
_entry.id   AF-A0A4P5VGV0-F1
#
_cell.length_a   1.000
_cell.length_b   1.000
_cell.length_c   1.000
_cell.angle_alpha   90.00
_cell.angle_beta   90.00
_cell.angle_gamma   90.00
#
_symmetry.space_group_name_H-M   'P 1'
#
loop_
_entity.id
_entity.type
_entity.pdbx_description
1 polymer ?
#
loop_
_entity_poly.entity_id
_entity_poly.type
_entity_poly.pdbx_seq_one_letter_code
_entity_poly.pdbx_strand_id
1 'polypeptide(L)' 'MSWDFTEDAAFLALCDAYKESGEPSAMEFLAHGEGAFHFQELSQNAAGEGIDLSDSDDLEEFQQEVIDSLEELCS' A
#
# COMPACT_ATOMS: atom_id res chain seq x y z
N MET A 1 9.21 -10.36 11.68
CA MET A 1 9.18 -9.29 10.67
C MET A 1 8.66 -8.05 11.40
N SER A 2 9.41 -6.96 11.37
CA SER A 2 9.00 -5.69 12.03
C SER A 2 9.39 -4.53 11.12
N TRP A 3 9.11 -4.66 9.83
CA TRP A 3 9.12 -3.50 8.95
C TRP A 3 7.75 -2.86 9.08
N ASP A 4 7.73 -1.62 9.53
CA ASP A 4 6.51 -0.83 9.65
C ASP A 4 6.33 -0.05 8.35
N PHE A 5 5.58 -0.61 7.42
CA PHE A 5 5.35 0.01 6.12
C PHE A 5 4.58 1.33 6.24
N THR A 6 3.91 1.59 7.36
CA THR A 6 3.14 2.84 7.57
C THR A 6 4.05 4.07 7.72
N GLU A 7 5.32 3.86 8.07
CA GLU A 7 6.35 4.92 8.11
C GLU A 7 7.10 5.07 6.77
N ASP A 8 6.84 4.19 5.79
CA ASP A 8 7.52 4.20 4.49
C ASP A 8 7.08 5.39 3.62
N ALA A 9 8.03 5.97 2.88
CA ALA A 9 7.74 7.11 2.02
C ALA A 9 6.73 6.80 0.91
N ALA A 10 6.70 5.56 0.39
CA ALA A 10 5.72 5.14 -0.60
C ALA A 10 4.32 4.99 0.01
N PHE A 11 4.22 4.55 1.26
CA PHE A 11 2.93 4.51 1.96
C PHE A 11 2.41 5.91 2.29
N LEU A 12 3.28 6.83 2.73
CA LEU A 12 2.89 8.23 2.93
C LEU A 12 2.40 8.86 1.62
N ALA A 13 3.06 8.58 0.50
CA ALA A 13 2.60 9.01 -0.82
C ALA A 13 1.25 8.38 -1.21
N LEU A 14 1.03 7.08 -0.94
CA LEU A 14 -0.28 6.44 -1.10
C LEU A 14 -1.36 7.14 -0.29
N CYS A 15 -1.05 7.49 0.96
CA CYS A 15 -1.98 8.13 1.89
C CYS A 15 -2.39 9.52 1.41
N ASP A 16 -1.44 10.34 0.96
CA ASP A 16 -1.74 11.66 0.38
C ASP A 16 -2.54 11.53 -0.92
N ALA A 17 -2.12 10.65 -1.83
CA ALA A 17 -2.82 10.41 -3.09
C ALA A 17 -4.25 9.87 -2.86
N TYR A 18 -4.47 8.98 -1.89
CA TYR A 18 -5.79 8.49 -1.52
C TYR A 18 -6.69 9.62 -1.01
N LYS A 19 -6.20 10.47 -0.12
CA LYS A 19 -6.93 11.65 0.40
C LYS A 19 -7.31 12.63 -0.72
N GLU A 20 -6.43 12.82 -1.70
CA GLU A 20 -6.68 13.71 -2.83
C GLU A 20 -7.57 13.07 -3.91
N SER A 21 -7.58 11.75 -4.02
CA SER A 21 -8.33 11.02 -5.05
C SER A 21 -9.85 11.20 -4.91
N GLY A 22 -10.35 11.30 -3.67
CA GLY A 22 -11.79 11.30 -3.40
C GLY A 22 -12.49 9.97 -3.75
N GLU A 23 -11.72 8.90 -3.96
CA GLU A 23 -12.25 7.56 -4.21
C GLU A 23 -12.99 7.03 -2.99
N PRO A 24 -14.05 6.23 -3.17
CA PRO A 24 -14.88 5.75 -2.08
C PRO A 24 -14.27 4.59 -1.29
N SER A 25 -13.22 3.94 -1.83
CA SER A 25 -12.51 2.84 -1.17
C SER A 25 -11.04 2.80 -1.56
N ALA A 26 -10.18 2.39 -0.62
CA ALA A 26 -8.75 2.25 -0.89
C ALA A 26 -8.49 1.11 -1.90
N MET A 27 -9.37 0.10 -1.93
CA MET A 27 -9.30 -0.99 -2.91
C MET A 27 -9.45 -0.49 -4.37
N GLU A 28 -10.44 0.36 -4.65
CA GLU A 28 -10.63 0.95 -5.98
C GLU A 28 -9.48 1.90 -6.36
N PHE A 29 -9.00 2.67 -5.38
CA PHE A 29 -7.83 3.54 -5.56
C PHE A 29 -6.58 2.75 -5.95
N LEU A 30 -6.28 1.64 -5.29
CA LEU A 30 -5.12 0.80 -5.60
C LEU A 30 -5.24 0.07 -6.94
N ALA A 31 -6.45 -0.17 -7.43
CA ALA A 31 -6.68 -0.81 -8.73
C ALA A 31 -6.35 0.11 -9.92
N HIS A 32 -6.15 1.41 -9.71
CA HIS A 32 -6.10 2.41 -10.77
C HIS A 32 -5.00 3.46 -10.57
N GLY A 33 -4.57 4.06 -11.70
CA GLY A 33 -3.80 5.31 -11.73
C GLY A 33 -2.57 5.36 -10.80
N GLU A 34 -2.57 6.36 -9.91
CA GLU A 34 -1.49 6.69 -8.98
C GLU A 34 -1.40 5.70 -7.81
N GLY A 35 -2.51 5.10 -7.36
CA GLY A 35 -2.52 4.12 -6.27
C GLY A 35 -1.75 2.85 -6.63
N ALA A 36 -1.95 2.34 -7.86
CA ALA A 36 -1.21 1.17 -8.35
C ALA A 36 0.31 1.42 -8.44
N PHE A 37 0.72 2.63 -8.83
CA PHE A 37 2.14 2.99 -8.94
C PHE A 37 2.83 3.01 -7.58
N HIS A 38 2.26 3.72 -6.60
CA HIS A 38 2.87 3.81 -5.28
C HIS A 38 2.79 2.48 -4.50
N PHE A 39 1.76 1.66 -4.72
CA PHE A 39 1.71 0.31 -4.15
C PHE A 39 2.81 -0.61 -4.71
N GLN A 40 3.12 -0.48 -5.99
CA GLN A 40 4.25 -1.20 -6.58
C GLN A 40 5.58 -0.77 -5.95
N GLU A 41 5.78 0.54 -5.73
CA GLU A 41 6.97 1.04 -5.01
C GLU A 41 7.03 0.49 -3.58
N LEU A 42 5.92 0.54 -2.85
CA LEU A 42 5.84 0.02 -1.49
C LEU A 42 6.15 -1.48 -1.43
N SER A 43 5.64 -2.26 -2.39
CA SER A 43 5.92 -3.69 -2.51
C SER A 43 7.41 -3.96 -2.81
N GLN A 44 8.07 -3.09 -3.58
CA GLN A 44 9.52 -3.18 -3.82
C GLN A 44 10.32 -2.85 -2.56
N ASN A 45 9.88 -1.88 -1.77
CA ASN A 45 10.51 -1.56 -0.48
C ASN A 45 10.39 -2.73 0.50
N ALA A 46 9.22 -3.39 0.53
CA ALA A 46 8.99 -4.61 1.32
C ALA A 46 10.01 -5.70 0.97
N ALA A 47 10.23 -5.94 -0.33
CA ALA A 47 11.24 -6.88 -0.81
C ALA A 47 12.66 -6.46 -0.41
N GLY A 48 12.95 -5.15 -0.40
CA GLY A 48 14.22 -4.59 0.09
C GLY A 48 14.46 -4.87 1.58
N GLU A 49 13.39 -4.89 2.37
CA GLU A 49 13.40 -5.19 3.82
C GLU A 49 13.37 -6.69 4.12
N GLY A 50 13.35 -7.53 3.08
CA GLY A 50 13.39 -8.99 3.18
C GLY A 50 12.02 -9.65 3.36
N ILE A 51 10.93 -8.95 3.04
CA ILE A 51 9.59 -9.54 2.93
C ILE A 51 9.44 -10.16 1.55
N ASP A 52 9.09 -11.44 1.50
CA ASP A 52 8.89 -12.15 0.24
C ASP A 52 7.44 -11.98 -0.23
N LEU A 53 7.22 -11.04 -1.15
CA LEU A 53 5.92 -10.83 -1.81
C LEU A 53 5.85 -11.54 -3.17
N SER A 54 6.73 -12.52 -3.43
CA SER A 54 6.67 -13.30 -4.68
C SER A 54 5.59 -14.37 -4.66
N ASP A 55 5.15 -14.77 -3.47
CA ASP A 55 3.96 -15.61 -3.29
C ASP A 55 2.69 -14.76 -3.45
N SER A 56 1.69 -15.32 -4.12
CA SER A 56 0.41 -14.65 -4.31
C SER A 56 -0.34 -14.45 -2.99
N ASP A 57 -0.26 -15.42 -2.08
CA ASP A 57 -0.94 -15.34 -0.79
C ASP A 57 -0.34 -14.21 0.07
N ASP A 58 1.00 -14.10 0.12
CA ASP A 58 1.71 -13.05 0.86
C ASP A 58 1.48 -11.67 0.24
N LEU A 59 1.41 -11.57 -1.09
CA LEU A 59 1.09 -10.32 -1.79
C LEU A 59 -0.35 -9.87 -1.52
N GLU A 60 -1.31 -10.80 -1.53
CA GLU A 60 -2.71 -10.51 -1.22
C GLU A 60 -2.89 -10.08 0.24
N GLU A 61 -2.21 -10.74 1.18
CA GLU A 61 -2.20 -10.36 2.60
C GLU A 61 -1.63 -8.94 2.77
N PHE A 62 -0.47 -8.66 2.16
CA PHE A 62 0.14 -7.34 2.21
C PHE A 62 -0.74 -6.25 1.56
N GLN A 63 -1.38 -6.56 0.43
CA GLN A 63 -2.32 -5.63 -0.19
C GLN A 63 -3.48 -5.30 0.75
N GLN A 64 -4.02 -6.29 1.45
CA GLN A 64 -5.11 -6.07 2.41
C GLN A 64 -4.64 -5.23 3.61
N GLU A 65 -3.44 -5.47 4.14
CA GLU A 65 -2.88 -4.65 5.23
C GLU A 65 -2.72 -3.18 4.81
N VAL A 66 -2.27 -2.94 3.58
CA VAL A 66 -2.15 -1.57 3.02
C VAL A 66 -3.52 -0.92 2.86
N ILE A 67 -4.52 -1.65 2.37
CA ILE A 67 -5.92 -1.17 2.26
C ILE A 67 -6.45 -0.77 3.63
N ASP A 68 -6.36 -1.67 4.61
CA ASP A 68 -6.88 -1.44 5.96
C ASP A 68 -6.19 -0.23 6.61
N SER A 69 -4.86 -0.10 6.42
CA SER A 69 -4.09 1.03 6.95
C SER A 69 -4.44 2.35 6.27
N LEU A 70 -4.67 2.35 4.95
CA LEU A 70 -5.14 3.54 4.22
C LEU A 70 -6.52 3.97 4.70
N GLU A 71 -7.44 3.03 4.91
CA GLU A 71 -8.78 3.35 5.39
C GLU A 71 -8.78 3.78 6.87
N GLU A 72 -7.93 3.22 7.72
CA GLU A 72 -7.83 3.61 9.13
C GLU A 72 -7.10 4.94 9.35
N LEU A 73 -5.99 5.18 8.64
CA LEU A 73 -5.10 6.31 8.87
C LEU A 73 -5.35 7.49 7.91
N CYS A 74 -5.99 7.24 6.77
CA CYS A 74 -6.04 8.18 5.65
C CYS A 74 -7.44 8.49 5.10
N SER A 75 -8.52 7.87 5.64
CA SER A 75 -9.91 8.19 5.26
C SER A 75 -10.46 9.49 5.85
#